data_AF-A0A1Y1MSD8-F1
#
_entry.id   AF-A0A1Y1MSD8-F1
#
_cell.length_a   1.000
_cell.length_b   1.000
_cell.length_c   1.000
_cell.angle_alpha   90.00
_cell.angle_beta   90.00
_cell.angle_gamma   90.00
#
_symmetry.space_group_name_H-M   'P 1'
#
loop_
_entity.id
_entity.type
_entity.pdbx_description
1 polymer ?
#
loop_
_entity_poly.entity_id
_entity_poly.type
_entity_poly.pdbx_seq_one_letter_code
_entity_poly.pdbx_strand_id
1 'polypeptide(L)'
;SYRKLDWWTAYQIGQRVGTSFSVHDRVFLAGDAVHTHSPKAGQGMNVSMQDSFNLGWKMASVVKGQAHRCILKTYESERRQIAQDLIAFDHKFSRLFSGRPARDVMDKEGISMQEFRTAFEKGHMFASGIGVSDPNSQTATSPKQMTAVDYGSSVVVAKDDG
;
A
#
# COMPACT_ATOMS: atom_id res chain seq x y z
N SER A 1 12.50 24.46 -31.15
CA SER A 1 13.48 23.35 -31.24
C SER A 1 13.87 22.96 -29.83
N TYR A 2 13.53 21.76 -29.36
CA TYR A 2 14.09 21.23 -28.12
C TYR A 2 15.57 20.92 -28.37
N ARG A 3 16.47 21.35 -27.48
CA ARG A 3 17.93 21.13 -27.64
C ARG A 3 18.44 19.84 -26.96
N LYS A 4 17.66 19.24 -26.05
CA LYS A 4 17.94 17.91 -25.48
C LYS A 4 16.65 17.30 -24.92
N LEU A 5 16.43 16.02 -25.20
CA LEU A 5 15.36 15.17 -24.65
C LEU A 5 16.05 13.93 -24.08
N ASP A 6 16.14 13.84 -22.75
CA ASP A 6 16.86 12.73 -22.10
C ASP A 6 16.06 11.42 -22.18
N TRP A 7 14.73 11.48 -22.00
CA TRP A 7 13.83 10.33 -22.15
C TRP A 7 12.37 10.76 -22.36
N TRP A 8 11.60 9.93 -23.07
CA TRP A 8 10.14 10.04 -23.17
C TRP A 8 9.51 8.65 -23.24
N THR A 9 8.26 8.54 -22.82
CA THR A 9 7.44 7.33 -23.03
C THR A 9 5.98 7.69 -23.21
N ALA A 10 5.21 6.75 -23.75
CA ALA A 10 3.76 6.74 -23.67
C ALA A 10 3.33 5.47 -22.93
N TYR A 11 2.45 5.62 -21.94
CA TYR A 11 1.89 4.50 -21.20
C TYR A 11 0.37 4.49 -21.35
N GLN A 12 -0.20 3.31 -21.57
CA GLN A 12 -1.64 3.13 -21.51
C GLN A 12 -2.02 2.78 -20.07
N ILE A 13 -2.98 3.50 -19.51
CA ILE A 13 -3.49 3.21 -18.16
C ILE A 13 -4.22 1.87 -18.22
N GLY A 14 -3.71 0.88 -17.51
CA GLY A 14 -4.34 -0.42 -17.33
C GLY A 14 -4.15 -0.89 -15.89
N GLN A 15 -5.24 -1.26 -15.25
CA GLN A 15 -5.24 -1.84 -13.90
C GLN A 15 -5.56 -3.32 -14.01
N ARG A 16 -4.65 -4.20 -13.59
CA ARG A 16 -4.84 -5.66 -13.65
C ARG A 16 -4.23 -6.33 -12.42
N VAL A 17 -4.84 -7.43 -11.97
CA VAL A 17 -4.27 -8.37 -10.99
C VAL A 17 -4.27 -9.75 -11.60
N GLY A 18 -3.18 -10.49 -11.40
CA GLY A 18 -3.08 -11.91 -11.74
C GLY A 18 -4.03 -12.75 -10.88
N THR A 19 -4.58 -13.81 -11.45
CA THR A 19 -5.51 -14.71 -10.75
C THR A 19 -4.81 -15.51 -9.65
N SER A 20 -3.53 -15.86 -9.84
CA SER A 20 -2.69 -16.54 -8.88
C SER A 20 -1.26 -16.01 -8.93
N PHE A 21 -0.62 -15.96 -7.77
CA PHE A 21 0.74 -15.44 -7.61
C PHE A 21 1.75 -16.57 -7.46
N SER A 22 1.29 -17.82 -7.35
CA SER A 22 2.15 -18.97 -7.19
C SER A 22 1.55 -20.25 -7.73
N VAL A 23 2.42 -21.17 -8.19
CA VAL A 23 2.03 -22.53 -8.55
C VAL A 23 2.71 -23.50 -7.59
N HIS A 24 1.89 -24.28 -6.88
CA HIS A 24 2.30 -25.31 -5.92
C HIS A 24 3.30 -24.86 -4.86
N ASP A 25 3.33 -23.57 -4.49
CA ASP A 25 4.36 -23.00 -3.59
C ASP A 25 5.80 -23.35 -4.04
N ARG A 26 6.05 -23.35 -5.36
CA ARG A 26 7.35 -23.63 -5.99
C ARG A 26 7.77 -22.55 -6.97
N VAL A 27 6.82 -22.08 -7.78
CA VAL A 27 7.02 -21.00 -8.75
C VAL A 27 6.20 -19.82 -8.26
N PHE A 28 6.82 -18.65 -8.17
CA PHE A 28 6.21 -17.42 -7.68
C PHE A 28 6.37 -16.30 -8.70
N LEU A 29 5.35 -15.46 -8.80
CA LEU A 29 5.36 -14.23 -9.58
C LEU A 29 5.26 -13.04 -8.63
N ALA A 30 5.97 -11.96 -8.93
CA ALA A 30 6.03 -10.74 -8.12
C ALA A 30 6.05 -9.49 -9.02
N GLY A 31 5.59 -8.35 -8.47
CA GLY A 31 5.56 -7.08 -9.18
C GLY A 31 4.65 -7.08 -10.39
N ASP A 32 5.12 -6.43 -11.48
CA ASP A 32 4.34 -6.23 -12.71
C ASP A 32 3.82 -7.52 -13.36
N ALA A 33 4.40 -8.69 -13.03
CA ALA A 33 3.91 -9.99 -13.48
C ALA A 33 2.53 -10.35 -12.91
N VAL A 34 2.16 -9.79 -11.75
CA VAL A 34 0.92 -10.09 -11.02
C VAL A 34 0.07 -8.88 -10.71
N HIS A 35 0.57 -7.66 -10.87
CA HIS A 35 -0.26 -6.47 -10.80
C HIS A 35 0.28 -5.35 -11.68
N THR A 36 -0.61 -4.64 -12.36
CA THR A 36 -0.26 -3.41 -13.09
C THR A 36 -1.29 -2.34 -12.72
N HIS A 37 -0.85 -1.10 -12.68
CA HIS A 37 -1.60 0.06 -12.17
C HIS A 37 -1.08 1.33 -12.82
N SER A 38 -1.84 2.42 -12.68
CA SER A 38 -1.43 3.71 -13.21
C SER A 38 -0.16 4.23 -12.51
N PRO A 39 0.76 4.88 -13.23
CA PRO A 39 1.91 5.54 -12.61
C PRO A 39 1.52 6.77 -11.78
N LYS A 40 0.25 7.20 -11.81
CA LYS A 40 -0.26 8.38 -11.08
C LYS A 40 0.10 8.37 -9.58
N ALA A 41 0.18 7.20 -8.95
CA ALA A 41 0.53 7.07 -7.53
C ALA A 41 2.02 6.77 -7.27
N GLY A 42 2.85 6.58 -8.32
CA GLY A 42 4.28 6.27 -8.18
C GLY A 42 4.59 4.94 -7.49
N GLN A 43 3.63 4.00 -7.47
CA GLN A 43 3.70 2.79 -6.63
C GLN A 43 4.26 1.55 -7.32
N GLY A 44 4.47 1.56 -8.64
CA GLY A 44 4.88 0.37 -9.41
C GLY A 44 6.07 -0.36 -8.81
N MET A 45 7.19 0.36 -8.71
CA MET A 45 8.43 -0.19 -8.17
C MET A 45 8.34 -0.52 -6.68
N ASN A 46 7.72 0.36 -5.88
CA ASN A 46 7.63 0.18 -4.43
C ASN A 46 6.88 -1.08 -4.04
N VAL A 47 5.71 -1.31 -4.66
CA VAL A 47 4.90 -2.50 -4.39
C VAL A 47 5.60 -3.77 -4.89
N SER A 48 6.24 -3.71 -6.05
CA SER A 48 7.03 -4.82 -6.61
C SER A 48 8.20 -5.24 -5.71
N MET A 49 8.91 -4.27 -5.13
CA MET A 49 9.98 -4.55 -4.17
C MET A 49 9.43 -5.18 -2.89
N GLN A 50 8.27 -4.71 -2.39
CA GLN A 50 7.64 -5.28 -1.20
C GLN A 50 7.15 -6.71 -1.41
N ASP A 51 6.67 -7.08 -2.60
CA ASP A 51 6.32 -8.47 -2.92
C ASP A 51 7.56 -9.38 -2.75
N SER A 52 8.68 -8.96 -3.35
CA SER A 52 9.93 -9.71 -3.31
C SER A 52 10.50 -9.78 -1.90
N PHE A 53 10.41 -8.68 -1.13
CA PHE A 53 10.82 -8.65 0.27
C PHE A 53 10.00 -9.61 1.14
N ASN A 54 8.67 -9.62 0.95
CA ASN A 54 7.75 -10.51 1.66
C ASN A 54 8.04 -11.99 1.35
N LEU A 55 8.26 -12.33 0.08
CA LEU A 55 8.56 -13.70 -0.32
C LEU A 55 9.97 -14.14 0.12
N GLY A 56 10.95 -13.23 0.06
CA GLY A 56 12.36 -13.53 0.28
C GLY A 56 12.65 -14.14 1.64
N TRP A 57 12.13 -13.55 2.72
CA TRP A 57 12.35 -14.08 4.06
C TRP A 57 11.66 -15.45 4.26
N LYS A 58 10.45 -15.63 3.71
CA LYS A 58 9.70 -16.89 3.80
C LYS A 58 10.45 -18.03 3.11
N MET A 59 10.95 -17.77 1.90
CA MET A 59 11.77 -18.75 1.17
C MET A 59 13.06 -19.07 1.93
N ALA A 60 13.77 -18.06 2.43
CA ALA A 60 15.00 -18.27 3.18
C ALA A 60 14.78 -19.12 4.44
N SER A 61 13.70 -18.87 5.20
CA SER A 61 13.37 -19.65 6.39
C SER A 61 13.02 -21.10 6.05
N VAL A 62 12.31 -21.36 4.94
CA VAL A 62 11.99 -22.73 4.52
C VAL A 62 13.24 -23.48 4.04
N VAL A 63 14.09 -22.85 3.22
CA VAL A 63 15.32 -23.46 2.70
C VAL A 63 16.30 -23.80 3.83
N LYS A 64 16.37 -22.95 4.87
CA LYS A 64 17.21 -23.18 6.06
C LYS A 64 16.58 -24.16 7.07
N GLY A 65 15.39 -24.69 6.82
CA GLY A 65 14.67 -25.57 7.76
C GLY A 65 14.17 -24.87 9.03
N GLN A 66 14.09 -23.54 9.03
CA GLN A 66 13.66 -22.71 10.17
C GLN A 66 12.13 -22.54 10.22
N ALA A 67 11.43 -22.78 9.10
CA ALA A 67 9.99 -22.69 9.01
C ALA A 67 9.42 -23.81 8.14
N HIS A 68 8.19 -24.23 8.44
CA HIS A 68 7.47 -25.20 7.61
C HIS A 68 7.07 -24.57 6.27
N ARG A 69 7.09 -25.37 5.19
CA ARG A 69 6.80 -24.92 3.82
C ARG A 69 5.44 -24.25 3.65
N CYS A 70 4.48 -24.52 4.54
CA CYS A 70 3.15 -23.92 4.50
C CYS A 70 3.16 -22.38 4.60
N ILE A 71 4.21 -21.78 5.17
CA ILE A 71 4.34 -20.32 5.26
C ILE A 71 4.41 -19.65 3.88
N LEU A 72 4.88 -20.36 2.84
CA LEU A 72 4.95 -19.82 1.49
C LEU A 72 3.56 -19.49 0.93
N LYS A 73 2.51 -20.19 1.39
CA LYS A 73 1.13 -19.93 0.98
C LYS A 73 0.66 -18.53 1.40
N THR A 74 1.23 -17.98 2.48
CA THR A 74 0.81 -16.67 2.97
C THR A 74 1.30 -15.54 2.07
N TYR A 75 2.28 -15.79 1.17
CA TYR A 75 2.71 -14.81 0.18
C TYR A 75 1.55 -14.36 -0.72
N GLU A 76 0.83 -15.29 -1.33
CA GLU A 76 -0.28 -14.95 -2.22
C GLU A 76 -1.41 -14.26 -1.45
N SER A 77 -1.78 -14.77 -0.27
CA SER A 77 -2.88 -14.17 0.51
C SER A 77 -2.56 -12.74 0.97
N GLU A 78 -1.34 -12.50 1.45
CA GLU A 78 -0.89 -11.18 1.90
C GLU A 78 -0.77 -10.19 0.73
N ARG A 79 -0.09 -10.60 -0.36
CA ARG A 79 0.26 -9.69 -1.45
C ARG A 79 -0.86 -9.47 -2.46
N ARG A 80 -1.74 -10.46 -2.67
CA ARG A 80 -2.90 -10.28 -3.55
C ARG A 80 -3.90 -9.29 -2.98
N GLN A 81 -4.13 -9.29 -1.66
CA GLN A 81 -4.99 -8.31 -1.02
C GLN A 81 -4.45 -6.88 -1.23
N ILE A 82 -3.15 -6.68 -1.03
CA ILE A 82 -2.49 -5.38 -1.23
C ILE A 82 -2.61 -4.93 -2.69
N ALA A 83 -2.43 -5.83 -3.66
CA ALA A 83 -2.61 -5.52 -5.08
C ALA A 83 -4.06 -5.13 -5.43
N GLN A 84 -5.05 -5.77 -4.80
CA GLN A 84 -6.47 -5.41 -4.98
C GLN A 84 -6.78 -4.04 -4.37
N ASP A 85 -6.29 -3.78 -3.16
CA ASP A 85 -6.48 -2.50 -2.47
C ASP A 85 -5.81 -1.36 -3.24
N LEU A 86 -4.64 -1.61 -3.80
CA LEU A 86 -3.90 -0.69 -4.67
C LEU A 86 -4.72 -0.30 -5.90
N ILE A 87 -5.32 -1.27 -6.60
CA ILE A 87 -6.12 -1.00 -7.79
C ILE A 87 -7.41 -0.28 -7.44
N ALA A 88 -8.08 -0.68 -6.35
CA ALA A 88 -9.27 0.01 -5.87
C ALA A 88 -8.96 1.48 -5.55
N PHE A 89 -7.82 1.73 -4.88
CA PHE A 89 -7.31 3.06 -4.61
C PHE A 89 -7.00 3.82 -5.90
N ASP A 90 -6.19 3.26 -6.80
CA ASP A 90 -5.77 3.91 -8.04
C ASP A 90 -6.97 4.23 -8.95
N HIS A 91 -7.98 3.35 -9.01
CA HIS A 91 -9.20 3.58 -9.77
C HIS A 91 -10.00 4.76 -9.21
N LYS A 92 -10.15 4.85 -7.88
CA LYS A 92 -10.82 5.98 -7.22
C LYS A 92 -10.01 7.27 -7.43
N PHE A 93 -8.71 7.22 -7.18
CA PHE A 93 -7.81 8.37 -7.25
C PHE A 93 -7.70 8.92 -8.68
N SER A 94 -7.57 8.04 -9.69
CA SER A 94 -7.50 8.42 -11.10
C SER A 94 -8.75 9.17 -11.56
N ARG A 95 -9.95 8.76 -11.12
CA ARG A 95 -11.22 9.47 -11.39
C ARG A 95 -11.26 10.83 -10.70
N LEU A 96 -10.85 10.89 -9.43
CA LEU A 96 -10.80 12.13 -8.64
C LEU A 96 -9.77 13.14 -9.17
N PHE A 97 -8.73 12.70 -9.87
CA PHE A 97 -7.74 13.59 -10.47
C PHE A 97 -8.09 14.06 -11.88
N SER A 98 -9.01 13.38 -12.56
CA SER A 98 -9.34 13.65 -13.97
C SER A 98 -10.69 14.33 -14.18
N GLY A 99 -11.55 14.43 -13.15
CA GLY A 99 -12.81 15.15 -13.25
C GLY A 99 -12.68 16.65 -12.94
N ARG A 100 -13.72 17.42 -13.31
CA ARG A 100 -13.83 18.84 -12.97
C ARG A 100 -14.16 19.00 -11.47
N PRO A 101 -13.59 20.00 -10.78
CA PRO A 101 -14.01 20.31 -9.41
C PRO A 101 -15.47 20.78 -9.38
N ALA A 102 -16.18 20.46 -8.29
CA ALA A 102 -17.53 20.97 -8.04
C ALA A 102 -17.51 22.48 -7.86
N ARG A 103 -18.47 23.18 -8.48
CA ARG A 103 -18.62 24.64 -8.34
C ARG A 103 -19.20 25.02 -6.98
N ASP A 104 -20.10 24.19 -6.47
CA ASP A 104 -20.78 24.34 -5.20
C ASP A 104 -21.24 22.98 -4.65
N VAL A 105 -21.94 22.99 -3.52
CA VAL A 105 -22.41 21.77 -2.82
C VAL A 105 -23.58 21.07 -3.55
N MET A 106 -24.26 21.76 -4.46
CA MET A 106 -25.39 21.23 -5.24
C MET A 106 -24.92 20.59 -6.56
N ASP A 107 -23.71 20.90 -7.03
CA ASP A 107 -23.06 20.33 -8.21
C ASP A 107 -22.57 18.89 -7.96
N LYS A 108 -23.53 17.95 -7.95
CA LYS A 108 -23.29 16.50 -7.72
C LYS A 108 -22.42 15.83 -8.78
N GLU A 109 -22.22 16.46 -9.94
CA GLU A 109 -21.36 15.95 -11.02
C GLU A 109 -19.90 16.38 -10.88
N GLY A 110 -19.62 17.40 -10.07
CA GLY A 110 -18.28 17.85 -9.79
C GLY A 110 -17.63 17.08 -8.65
N ILE A 111 -16.30 17.04 -8.64
CA ILE A 111 -15.56 16.38 -7.58
C ILE A 111 -15.57 17.24 -6.32
N SER A 112 -16.02 16.66 -5.21
CA SER A 112 -15.91 17.28 -3.89
C SER A 112 -14.45 17.39 -3.47
N MET A 113 -14.02 18.61 -3.14
CA MET A 113 -12.67 18.86 -2.60
C MET A 113 -12.43 18.17 -1.27
N GLN A 114 -13.49 17.90 -0.50
CA GLN A 114 -13.38 17.18 0.76
C GLN A 114 -13.16 15.68 0.52
N GLU A 115 -13.87 15.09 -0.43
CA GLU A 115 -13.62 13.70 -0.86
C GLU A 115 -12.22 13.56 -1.47
N PHE A 116 -11.81 14.52 -2.30
CA PHE A 116 -10.46 14.59 -2.85
C PHE A 116 -9.41 14.63 -1.74
N ARG A 117 -9.59 15.49 -0.73
CA ARG A 117 -8.67 15.58 0.42
C ARG A 117 -8.60 14.27 1.20
N THR A 118 -9.73 13.63 1.51
CA THR A 118 -9.74 12.33 2.20
C THR A 118 -9.05 11.24 1.38
N ALA A 119 -9.29 11.21 0.07
CA ALA A 119 -8.62 10.27 -0.83
C ALA A 119 -7.11 10.55 -0.90
N PHE A 120 -6.70 11.81 -0.88
CA PHE A 120 -5.30 12.24 -0.87
C PHE A 120 -4.61 11.86 0.46
N GLU A 121 -5.24 12.10 1.60
CA GLU A 121 -4.72 11.72 2.94
C GLU A 121 -4.57 10.20 3.08
N LYS A 122 -5.59 9.42 2.69
CA LYS A 122 -5.48 7.94 2.64
C LYS A 122 -4.42 7.48 1.64
N GLY A 123 -4.32 8.18 0.51
CA GLY A 123 -3.33 7.93 -0.51
C GLY A 123 -1.89 8.07 -0.02
N HIS A 124 -1.59 9.02 0.87
CA HIS A 124 -0.26 9.14 1.46
C HIS A 124 0.13 7.96 2.33
N MET A 125 -0.80 7.43 3.13
CA MET A 125 -0.54 6.25 3.96
C MET A 125 -0.28 5.01 3.10
N PHE A 126 -1.00 4.90 1.99
CA PHE A 126 -0.75 3.86 1.00
C PHE A 126 0.59 4.08 0.28
N ALA A 127 0.85 5.31 -0.18
CA ALA A 127 2.00 5.64 -1.00
C ALA A 127 3.33 5.58 -0.24
N SER A 128 3.31 5.85 1.06
CA SER A 128 4.45 5.69 1.96
C SER A 128 4.75 4.22 2.31
N GLY A 129 3.85 3.28 1.99
CA GLY A 129 4.02 1.86 2.24
C GLY A 129 3.82 1.42 3.69
N ILE A 130 3.51 2.34 4.62
CA ILE A 130 3.29 2.03 6.05
C ILE A 130 1.82 1.73 6.38
N GLY A 131 0.89 2.03 5.46
CA GLY A 131 -0.55 1.74 5.62
C GLY A 131 -0.93 0.29 5.34
N VAL A 132 0.03 -0.60 5.11
CA VAL A 132 -0.23 -2.01 4.83
C VAL A 132 -0.55 -2.73 6.14
N SER A 133 -1.83 -2.99 6.39
CA SER A 133 -2.28 -3.89 7.45
C SER A 133 -2.91 -5.13 6.80
N ASP A 134 -2.36 -6.31 7.02
CA ASP A 134 -3.01 -7.56 6.63
C ASP A 134 -3.83 -8.10 7.83
N PRO A 135 -5.16 -7.97 7.82
CA PRO A 135 -6.01 -8.46 8.90
C PRO A 135 -6.06 -9.99 9.00
N ASN A 136 -5.60 -10.71 7.99
CA ASN A 136 -5.63 -12.17 7.92
C ASN A 136 -4.23 -12.81 8.01
N SER A 137 -3.20 -12.01 8.34
CA SER A 137 -1.84 -12.53 8.38
C SER A 137 -1.70 -13.55 9.51
N GLN A 138 -1.27 -14.75 9.15
CA GLN A 138 -0.88 -15.77 10.14
C GLN A 138 0.51 -15.47 10.74
N THR A 139 1.21 -14.46 10.22
CA THR A 139 2.60 -14.14 10.58
C THR A 139 2.80 -12.73 11.11
N ALA A 140 1.92 -11.79 10.77
CA ALA A 140 1.90 -10.45 11.34
C ALA A 140 0.95 -10.39 12.55
N THR A 141 1.47 -9.96 13.70
CA THR A 141 0.63 -9.49 14.79
C THR A 141 0.04 -8.14 14.40
N SER A 142 -1.29 -8.00 14.43
CA SER A 142 -1.92 -6.70 14.30
C SER A 142 -1.37 -5.76 15.38
N PRO A 143 -1.11 -4.47 15.08
CA PRO A 143 -0.83 -3.51 16.12
C PRO A 143 -2.08 -3.48 17.00
N LYS A 144 -1.99 -3.97 18.25
CA LYS A 144 -2.97 -3.58 19.27
C LYS A 144 -3.03 -2.07 19.22
N GLN A 145 -4.24 -1.51 19.12
CA GLN A 145 -4.45 -0.06 19.27
C GLN A 145 -3.60 0.40 20.46
N MET A 146 -2.53 1.13 20.19
CA MET A 146 -1.87 1.93 21.21
C MET A 146 -2.88 3.02 21.53
N THR A 147 -3.72 2.76 22.51
CA THR A 147 -4.44 3.83 23.20
C THR A 147 -3.37 4.82 23.65
N ALA A 148 -3.56 6.08 23.29
CA ALA A 148 -2.67 7.17 23.68
C ALA A 148 -2.28 6.99 25.15
N VAL A 149 -0.98 6.84 25.40
CA VAL A 149 -0.45 6.94 26.76
C VAL A 149 -0.74 8.37 27.17
N ASP A 150 -1.70 8.52 28.08
CA ASP A 150 -2.00 9.77 28.76
C ASP A 150 -0.71 10.20 29.48
N TYR A 151 0.01 11.15 28.90
CA TYR A 151 1.03 11.91 29.62
C TYR A 151 0.28 12.84 30.58
N GLY A 152 -0.27 12.23 31.63
CA GLY A 152 -0.87 12.92 32.75
C GLY A 152 0.13 13.91 33.31
N SER A 153 -0.25 15.18 33.24
CA SER A 153 0.39 16.32 33.87
C SER A 153 0.73 16.02 35.34
N SER A 154 1.95 15.58 35.58
CA SER A 154 2.52 15.47 36.93
C SER A 154 3.55 16.57 37.06
N VAL A 155 3.08 17.77 37.39
CA VAL A 155 3.92 18.84 37.92
C VAL A 155 4.46 18.31 39.25
N VAL A 156 5.75 17.95 39.28
CA VAL A 156 6.43 17.60 40.53
C VAL A 156 6.69 18.92 41.26
N VAL A 157 5.84 19.24 42.23
CA VAL A 157 6.13 20.27 43.22
C VAL A 157 7.18 19.69 44.16
N ALA A 158 8.41 20.21 44.07
CA ALA A 158 9.43 19.95 45.07
C ALA A 158 8.94 20.51 46.41
N LYS A 159 8.80 19.64 47.42
CA LYS A 159 8.71 20.05 48.81
C LYS A 159 10.13 20.22 49.34
N ASP A 160 10.46 21.44 49.72
CA ASP A 160 11.58 21.74 50.61
C ASP A 160 11.24 21.18 52.00
N ASP A 161 12.02 20.22 52.47
CA ASP A 161 12.02 19.79 53.86
C ASP A 161 13.17 20.50 54.58
N GLY A 162 12.80 21.47 55.42
CA GLY A 162 13.62 22.01 56.51
C GLY A 162 13.12 21.52 57.85
#